data_AF-A0A7Y6PZ46-F1
#
_entry.id   AF-A0A7Y6PZ46-F1
#
_cell.length_a   1.000
_cell.length_b   1.000
_cell.length_c   1.000
_cell.angle_alpha   90.00
_cell.angle_beta   90.00
_cell.angle_gamma   90.00
#
_symmetry.space_group_name_H-M   'P 1'
#
loop_
_entity.id
_entity.type
_entity.pdbx_description
1 polymer ?
#
loop_
_entity_poly.entity_id
_entity_poly.type
_entity_poly.pdbx_seq_one_letter_code
_entity_poly.pdbx_strand_id
1 'polypeptide(L)'
;MPRGGQNHIADYTIPGRGLAQRDVLVVIDDSAAMANYRERLASLPALVDATFGRLDRGLLDLRIAVTSNDGILRRTPSMTEPFLAMRTDFDLARSTNFSRTLADEVGALVDVGTAGTGPSKLLDAAALALANDGGFRRPNASLAVLFVGATDDESSRDPDEYAAQIQATVVSALVPDAAPRFDAFVADLAHAEGVGAAYSIDATDYAPAIDNLRTQFKTILPGMCLTAADVAPEVPGGQYDCTVTALVRDQELVLPPCGGDDDLVCWRLQPSQSCDADPDALELEVPVFWFYVSYPTIRMQCVVD
;
A
#
# COMPACT_ATOMS: atom_id res chain seq x y z
N MET A 1 45.20 -8.33 -25.72
CA MET A 1 44.21 -9.12 -26.49
C MET A 1 42.88 -8.92 -25.82
N PRO A 2 41.85 -8.37 -26.49
CA PRO A 2 40.53 -8.31 -25.90
C PRO A 2 40.04 -9.76 -25.81
N ARG A 3 39.84 -10.27 -24.59
CA ARG A 3 39.08 -11.51 -24.41
C ARG A 3 37.67 -11.15 -24.88
N GLY A 4 37.21 -11.78 -25.95
CA GLY A 4 35.81 -11.70 -26.35
C GLY A 4 34.99 -12.41 -25.27
N GLY A 5 34.70 -11.70 -24.19
CA GLY A 5 33.73 -12.13 -23.20
C GLY A 5 32.40 -12.27 -23.92
N GLN A 6 31.80 -13.45 -23.84
CA GLN A 6 30.44 -13.62 -24.32
C GLN A 6 29.55 -12.82 -23.38
N ASN A 7 28.96 -11.73 -23.86
CA ASN A 7 27.92 -11.03 -23.11
C ASN A 7 26.75 -12.02 -22.95
N HIS A 8 26.69 -12.71 -21.82
CA HIS A 8 25.54 -13.54 -21.52
C HIS A 8 24.40 -12.62 -21.13
N ILE A 9 23.47 -12.43 -22.06
CA ILE A 9 22.20 -11.80 -21.81
C ILE A 9 21.28 -12.86 -21.19
N ALA A 10 20.94 -12.70 -19.92
CA ALA A 10 19.96 -13.55 -19.24
C ALA A 10 18.58 -12.89 -19.32
N ASP A 11 17.70 -13.43 -20.15
CA ASP A 11 16.31 -12.97 -20.22
C ASP A 11 15.48 -13.63 -19.10
N TYR A 12 14.93 -12.82 -18.21
CA TYR A 12 13.98 -13.25 -17.20
C TYR A 12 12.57 -12.79 -17.58
N THR A 13 11.58 -13.66 -17.38
CA THR A 13 10.17 -13.33 -17.63
C THR A 13 9.36 -13.62 -16.38
N ILE A 14 8.71 -12.59 -15.83
CA ILE A 14 7.85 -12.72 -14.66
C ILE A 14 6.42 -13.03 -15.17
N PRO A 15 5.78 -14.14 -14.76
CA PRO A 15 4.50 -14.59 -15.33
C PRO A 15 3.33 -13.73 -14.86
N GLY A 16 2.62 -13.08 -15.79
CA GLY A 16 1.68 -12.01 -15.48
C GLY A 16 0.58 -12.27 -14.45
N ARG A 17 0.55 -11.46 -13.37
CA ARG A 17 -0.63 -11.25 -12.52
C ARG A 17 -1.22 -9.87 -12.81
N GLY A 18 -2.55 -9.71 -12.71
CA GLY A 18 -3.24 -8.44 -12.97
C GLY A 18 -2.86 -7.33 -11.97
N LEU A 19 -3.36 -6.10 -12.19
CA LEU A 19 -3.13 -4.92 -11.33
C LEU A 19 -3.28 -5.29 -9.85
N ALA A 20 -2.31 -4.90 -9.03
CA ALA A 20 -2.40 -5.07 -7.58
C ALA A 20 -3.58 -4.23 -7.08
N GLN A 21 -4.71 -4.90 -6.89
CA GLN A 21 -5.93 -4.26 -6.42
C GLN A 21 -5.80 -4.02 -4.91
N ARG A 22 -6.04 -2.77 -4.50
CA ARG A 22 -5.97 -2.34 -3.09
C ARG A 22 -7.27 -1.68 -2.70
N ASP A 23 -7.91 -2.20 -1.68
CA ASP A 23 -9.11 -1.63 -1.09
C ASP A 23 -8.73 -1.10 0.30
N VAL A 24 -8.97 0.17 0.57
CA VAL A 24 -8.70 0.83 1.85
C VAL A 24 -10.03 1.25 2.47
N LEU A 25 -10.38 0.66 3.60
CA LEU A 25 -11.52 1.10 4.40
C LEU A 25 -11.02 2.00 5.53
N VAL A 26 -11.52 3.23 5.60
CA VAL A 26 -11.28 4.14 6.73
C VAL A 26 -12.52 4.13 7.62
N VAL A 27 -12.32 3.85 8.90
CA VAL A 27 -13.40 3.71 9.89
C VAL A 27 -13.15 4.74 10.97
N ILE A 28 -14.01 5.77 11.02
CA ILE A 28 -13.78 6.95 11.86
C ILE A 28 -14.89 7.07 12.89
N ASP A 29 -14.49 7.19 14.14
CA ASP A 29 -15.39 7.52 15.23
C ASP A 29 -16.04 8.89 14.98
N ASP A 30 -17.35 8.96 15.13
CA ASP A 30 -18.13 10.20 15.06
C ASP A 30 -18.74 10.59 16.41
N SER A 31 -18.28 9.95 17.50
CA SER A 31 -18.70 10.25 18.87
C SER A 31 -18.25 11.65 19.31
N ALA A 32 -18.86 12.13 20.40
CA ALA A 32 -18.46 13.40 21.02
C ALA A 32 -16.98 13.44 21.47
N ALA A 33 -16.36 12.28 21.74
CA ALA A 33 -14.96 12.19 22.17
C ALA A 33 -13.99 12.68 21.08
N MET A 34 -14.40 12.61 19.81
CA MET A 34 -13.59 13.07 18.67
C MET A 34 -13.45 14.59 18.55
N ALA A 35 -14.19 15.37 19.36
CA ALA A 35 -14.16 16.83 19.31
C ALA A 35 -12.75 17.44 19.45
N ASN A 36 -11.90 16.81 20.28
CA ASN A 36 -10.52 17.27 20.54
C ASN A 36 -9.54 16.92 19.41
N TYR A 37 -9.92 16.02 18.51
CA TYR A 37 -9.04 15.48 17.47
C TYR A 37 -9.31 16.05 16.07
N ARG A 38 -10.41 16.81 15.89
CA ARG A 38 -10.83 17.34 14.58
C ARG A 38 -9.74 18.13 13.85
N GLU A 39 -9.02 19.00 14.55
CA GLU A 39 -7.93 19.79 13.94
C GLU A 39 -6.77 18.90 13.47
N ARG A 40 -6.47 17.82 14.19
CA ARG A 40 -5.42 16.86 13.79
C ARG A 40 -5.88 16.00 12.62
N LEU A 41 -7.14 15.56 12.62
CA LEU A 41 -7.73 14.81 11.52
C LEU A 41 -7.77 15.60 10.21
N ALA A 42 -7.80 16.93 10.27
CA ALA A 42 -7.70 17.78 9.08
C ALA A 42 -6.38 17.59 8.30
N SER A 43 -5.35 16.97 8.90
CA SER A 43 -4.11 16.60 8.22
C SER A 43 -4.21 15.28 7.44
N LEU A 44 -5.14 14.39 7.78
CA LEU A 44 -5.28 13.07 7.15
C LEU A 44 -5.44 13.15 5.63
N PRO A 45 -6.25 14.05 5.05
CA PRO A 45 -6.43 14.09 3.61
C PRO A 45 -5.13 14.42 2.86
N ALA A 46 -4.31 15.32 3.41
CA ALA A 46 -3.01 15.64 2.85
C ALA A 46 -2.01 14.49 3.00
N LEU A 47 -2.06 13.73 4.10
CA LEU A 47 -1.25 12.52 4.28
C LEU A 47 -1.67 11.39 3.34
N VAL A 48 -2.97 11.18 3.16
CA VAL A 48 -3.52 10.20 2.21
C VAL A 48 -3.14 10.61 0.78
N ASP A 49 -3.24 11.87 0.41
CA ASP A 49 -2.78 12.34 -0.91
C ASP A 49 -1.26 12.27 -1.07
N ALA A 50 -0.48 12.62 -0.05
CA ALA A 50 0.98 12.45 -0.10
C ALA A 50 1.39 10.98 -0.19
N THR A 51 0.66 10.08 0.45
CA THR A 51 0.96 8.65 0.44
C THR A 51 0.48 7.97 -0.83
N PHE A 52 -0.77 8.22 -1.22
CA PHE A 52 -1.44 7.53 -2.32
C PHE A 52 -1.42 8.33 -3.63
N GLY A 53 -1.46 9.65 -3.55
CA GLY A 53 -1.27 10.54 -4.70
C GLY A 53 0.18 10.57 -5.19
N ARG A 54 1.20 10.36 -4.34
CA ARG A 54 2.58 10.13 -4.85
C ARG A 54 2.74 8.78 -5.58
N LEU A 55 1.79 7.87 -5.40
CA LEU A 55 1.68 6.68 -6.24
C LEU A 55 1.15 7.03 -7.65
N ASP A 56 0.95 8.31 -7.99
CA ASP A 56 0.54 8.83 -9.30
C ASP A 56 1.45 8.44 -10.45
N ARG A 57 2.67 7.97 -10.19
CA ARG A 57 3.56 7.43 -11.24
C ARG A 57 3.56 5.90 -11.30
N GLY A 58 2.65 5.29 -10.55
CA GLY A 58 2.46 3.87 -10.40
C GLY A 58 1.16 3.35 -10.99
N LEU A 59 1.17 2.09 -11.42
CA LEU A 59 0.01 1.28 -11.79
C LEU A 59 -0.81 0.85 -10.55
N LEU A 60 -1.36 1.82 -9.84
CA LEU A 60 -2.23 1.60 -8.70
C LEU A 60 -3.69 1.44 -9.15
N ASP A 61 -4.34 0.38 -8.67
CA ASP A 61 -5.80 0.20 -8.75
C ASP A 61 -6.38 0.28 -7.32
N LEU A 62 -6.59 1.51 -6.84
CA LEU A 62 -7.00 1.84 -5.48
C LEU A 62 -8.50 2.07 -5.39
N ARG A 63 -9.11 1.53 -4.33
CA ARG A 63 -10.40 1.99 -3.83
C ARG A 63 -10.27 2.47 -2.40
N ILE A 64 -10.89 3.60 -2.07
CA ILE A 64 -10.98 4.12 -0.70
C ILE A 64 -12.46 4.27 -0.34
N ALA A 65 -12.89 3.57 0.71
CA ALA A 65 -14.20 3.77 1.32
C ALA A 65 -14.03 4.36 2.72
N VAL A 66 -15.01 5.14 3.17
CA VAL A 66 -15.02 5.72 4.52
C VAL A 66 -16.37 5.41 5.16
N THR A 67 -16.36 4.99 6.42
CA THR A 67 -17.56 4.79 7.24
C THR A 67 -17.37 5.42 8.62
N SER A 68 -18.47 5.67 9.34
CA SER A 68 -18.42 5.99 10.77
C SER A 68 -19.15 4.94 11.61
N ASN A 69 -19.49 5.23 12.86
CA ASN A 69 -20.08 4.29 13.82
C ASN A 69 -21.40 3.64 13.33
N ASP A 70 -22.08 4.19 12.31
CA ASP A 70 -23.28 3.60 11.72
C ASP A 70 -23.00 2.45 10.74
N GLY A 71 -21.74 2.25 10.35
CA GLY A 71 -21.33 1.25 9.38
C GLY A 71 -21.83 1.51 7.95
N ILE A 72 -22.32 2.71 7.65
CA ILE A 72 -22.78 3.09 6.31
C ILE A 72 -21.64 3.80 5.57
N LEU A 73 -21.29 3.27 4.39
CA LEU A 73 -20.29 3.89 3.54
C LEU A 73 -20.72 5.30 3.10
N ARG A 74 -19.87 6.27 3.40
CA ARG A 74 -20.08 7.70 3.13
C ARG A 74 -19.89 8.02 1.65
N ARG A 75 -20.54 9.11 1.22
CA ARG A 75 -20.50 9.61 -0.16
C ARG A 75 -20.35 11.11 -0.18
N THR A 76 -19.65 11.62 -1.19
CA THR A 76 -19.69 13.03 -1.56
C THR A 76 -20.61 13.22 -2.77
N PRO A 77 -21.13 14.44 -3.04
CA PRO A 77 -21.97 14.69 -4.21
C PRO A 77 -21.29 14.42 -5.56
N SER A 78 -19.96 14.37 -5.59
CA SER A 78 -19.15 14.09 -6.79
C SER A 78 -18.92 12.60 -7.05
N MET A 79 -19.37 11.71 -6.15
CA MET A 79 -19.17 10.26 -6.25
C MET A 79 -20.42 9.54 -6.78
N THR A 80 -20.22 8.66 -7.76
CA THR A 80 -21.26 7.75 -8.25
C THR A 80 -21.40 6.49 -7.38
N GLU A 81 -20.29 6.01 -6.83
CA GLU A 81 -20.19 4.83 -5.96
C GLU A 81 -19.94 5.21 -4.48
N PRO A 82 -20.18 4.31 -3.50
CA PRO A 82 -19.86 4.55 -2.09
C PRO A 82 -18.36 4.48 -1.75
N PHE A 83 -17.48 4.66 -2.73
CA PHE A 83 -16.03 4.63 -2.57
C PHE A 83 -15.38 5.44 -3.68
N LEU A 84 -14.21 6.00 -3.38
CA LEU A 84 -13.33 6.62 -4.36
C LEU A 84 -12.60 5.50 -5.09
N ALA A 85 -12.58 5.55 -6.42
CA ALA A 85 -11.82 4.65 -7.26
C ALA A 85 -10.79 5.47 -8.03
N MET A 86 -9.55 5.01 -8.00
CA MET A 86 -8.44 5.57 -8.77
C MET A 86 -7.70 4.41 -9.42
N ARG A 87 -7.61 4.44 -10.74
CA ARG A 87 -6.89 3.44 -11.52
C ARG A 87 -5.95 4.14 -12.48
N THR A 88 -4.68 3.79 -12.42
CA THR A 88 -3.70 4.16 -13.44
C THR A 88 -3.57 3.03 -14.45
N ASP A 89 -3.92 3.30 -15.69
CA ASP A 89 -3.76 2.37 -16.82
C ASP A 89 -2.30 2.38 -17.32
N PHE A 90 -1.94 1.41 -18.17
CA PHE A 90 -0.54 1.18 -18.56
C PHE A 90 0.08 2.26 -19.46
N ASP A 91 -0.73 3.12 -20.04
CA ASP A 91 -0.31 4.34 -20.74
C ASP A 91 -0.09 5.51 -19.77
N LEU A 92 -0.10 5.24 -18.46
CA LEU A 92 -0.08 6.21 -17.37
C LEU A 92 -1.31 7.12 -17.38
N ALA A 93 -2.34 6.80 -18.17
CA ALA A 93 -3.61 7.51 -18.10
C ALA A 93 -4.28 7.16 -16.77
N ARG A 94 -4.65 8.20 -16.04
CA ARG A 94 -5.38 8.07 -14.78
C ARG A 94 -6.87 8.12 -15.06
N SER A 95 -7.60 7.20 -14.45
CA SER A 95 -9.05 7.20 -14.38
C SER A 95 -9.48 7.29 -12.92
N THR A 96 -10.41 8.19 -12.63
CA THR A 96 -11.02 8.38 -11.31
C THR A 96 -12.53 8.41 -11.45
N ASN A 97 -13.25 8.01 -10.40
CA ASN A 97 -14.72 8.20 -10.31
C ASN A 97 -15.11 9.48 -9.56
N PHE A 98 -14.16 10.39 -9.39
CA PHE A 98 -14.32 11.67 -8.71
C PHE A 98 -13.63 12.78 -9.51
N SER A 99 -14.13 14.01 -9.37
CA SER A 99 -13.71 15.15 -10.20
C SER A 99 -12.77 16.14 -9.49
N ARG A 100 -12.65 16.09 -8.17
CA ARG A 100 -11.73 16.95 -7.38
C ARG A 100 -10.41 16.21 -7.09
N THR A 101 -9.52 16.81 -6.29
CA THR A 101 -8.31 16.10 -5.86
C THR A 101 -8.65 14.97 -4.88
N LEU A 102 -7.75 14.00 -4.73
CA LEU A 102 -7.96 12.91 -3.76
C LEU A 102 -8.04 13.48 -2.32
N ALA A 103 -7.20 14.45 -1.99
CA ALA A 103 -7.27 15.17 -0.72
C ALA A 103 -8.64 15.83 -0.48
N ASP A 104 -9.22 16.50 -1.49
CA ASP A 104 -10.52 17.17 -1.33
C ASP A 104 -11.66 16.17 -1.09
N GLU A 105 -11.63 15.03 -1.76
CA GLU A 105 -12.65 14.00 -1.61
C GLU A 105 -12.51 13.26 -0.30
N VAL A 106 -11.30 12.83 0.07
CA VAL A 106 -11.03 12.20 1.36
C VAL A 106 -11.38 13.16 2.49
N GLY A 107 -10.99 14.44 2.40
CA GLY A 107 -11.34 15.47 3.37
C GLY A 107 -12.85 15.58 3.62
N ALA A 108 -13.64 15.57 2.55
CA ALA A 108 -15.10 15.61 2.67
C ALA A 108 -15.68 14.32 3.28
N LEU A 109 -15.07 13.16 3.01
CA LEU A 109 -15.52 11.89 3.57
C LEU A 109 -15.17 11.74 5.06
N VAL A 110 -13.99 12.19 5.48
CA VAL A 110 -13.51 12.04 6.87
C VAL A 110 -14.03 13.12 7.82
N ASP A 111 -14.70 14.15 7.31
CA ASP A 111 -15.46 15.12 8.11
C ASP A 111 -16.76 14.49 8.63
N VAL A 112 -16.62 13.53 9.55
CA VAL A 112 -17.74 12.77 10.13
C VAL A 112 -18.49 13.54 11.24
N GLY A 113 -17.92 14.65 11.70
CA GLY A 113 -18.45 15.43 12.82
C GLY A 113 -18.27 14.73 14.17
N THR A 114 -19.08 15.12 15.14
CA THR A 114 -19.07 14.60 16.53
C THR A 114 -20.48 14.38 17.05
N ALA A 115 -21.40 14.07 16.13
CA ALA A 115 -22.84 14.01 16.41
C ALA A 115 -23.29 12.61 16.87
N GLY A 116 -22.41 11.61 16.81
CA GLY A 116 -22.65 10.27 17.33
C GLY A 116 -22.95 10.32 18.82
N THR A 117 -24.11 9.78 19.20
CA THR A 117 -24.60 9.78 20.59
C THR A 117 -24.24 8.51 21.36
N GLY A 118 -23.67 7.52 20.67
CA GLY A 118 -23.30 6.21 21.24
C GLY A 118 -21.80 6.11 21.53
N PRO A 119 -21.38 5.03 22.22
CA PRO A 119 -19.98 4.68 22.33
C PRO A 119 -19.39 4.33 20.96
N SER A 120 -18.07 4.42 20.84
CA SER A 120 -17.31 4.01 19.66
C SER A 120 -17.53 2.52 19.39
N LYS A 121 -17.95 2.16 18.16
CA LYS A 121 -18.22 0.78 17.74
C LYS A 121 -17.61 0.50 16.38
N LEU A 122 -16.33 0.83 16.25
CA LEU A 122 -15.66 0.84 14.96
C LEU A 122 -15.51 -0.57 14.36
N LEU A 123 -15.34 -1.61 15.18
CA LEU A 123 -15.26 -2.98 14.66
C LEU A 123 -16.63 -3.45 14.11
N ASP A 124 -17.73 -3.17 14.81
CA ASP A 124 -19.10 -3.38 14.34
C ASP A 124 -19.37 -2.59 13.05
N ALA A 125 -18.97 -1.32 13.01
CA ALA A 125 -19.11 -0.47 11.83
C ALA A 125 -18.32 -1.00 10.62
N ALA A 126 -17.07 -1.41 10.80
CA ALA A 126 -16.25 -1.97 9.74
C ALA A 126 -16.85 -3.27 9.18
N ALA A 127 -17.27 -4.17 10.07
CA ALA A 127 -17.93 -5.41 9.69
C ALA A 127 -19.23 -5.17 8.92
N LEU A 128 -20.05 -4.20 9.36
CA LEU A 128 -21.30 -3.85 8.71
C LEU A 128 -21.08 -3.19 7.34
N ALA A 129 -20.09 -2.30 7.25
CA ALA A 129 -19.70 -1.64 6.01
C ALA A 129 -19.24 -2.65 4.96
N LEU A 130 -18.43 -3.64 5.35
CA LEU A 130 -17.97 -4.70 4.44
C LEU A 130 -19.06 -5.69 4.07
N ALA A 131 -20.07 -5.89 4.92
CA ALA A 131 -21.24 -6.70 4.59
C ALA A 131 -22.18 -6.00 3.58
N ASN A 132 -22.18 -4.66 3.54
CA ASN A 132 -23.04 -3.83 2.69
C ASN A 132 -22.22 -2.87 1.80
N ASP A 133 -21.13 -3.37 1.26
CA ASP A 133 -20.04 -2.58 0.70
C ASP A 133 -20.34 -1.87 -0.63
N GLY A 134 -21.51 -2.13 -1.23
CA GLY A 134 -21.92 -1.56 -2.50
C GLY A 134 -20.96 -1.89 -3.66
N GLY A 135 -20.25 -3.01 -3.58
CA GLY A 135 -19.25 -3.42 -4.57
C GLY A 135 -17.87 -2.79 -4.36
N PHE A 136 -17.59 -2.22 -3.17
CA PHE A 136 -16.28 -1.71 -2.79
C PHE A 136 -15.21 -2.81 -2.82
N ARG A 137 -15.43 -3.93 -2.12
CA ARG A 137 -14.46 -5.03 -1.98
C ARG A 137 -14.38 -5.84 -3.27
N ARG A 138 -13.15 -6.05 -3.74
CA ARG A 138 -12.87 -6.88 -4.92
C ARG A 138 -12.36 -8.25 -4.49
N PRO A 139 -12.76 -9.35 -5.16
CA PRO A 139 -12.36 -10.70 -4.77
C PRO A 139 -10.84 -10.95 -4.69
N ASN A 140 -10.05 -10.22 -5.48
CA ASN A 140 -8.59 -10.37 -5.56
C ASN A 140 -7.83 -9.17 -5.00
N ALA A 141 -8.51 -8.21 -4.37
CA ALA A 141 -7.86 -7.06 -3.76
C ALA A 141 -7.39 -7.38 -2.34
N SER A 142 -6.21 -6.87 -2.00
CA SER A 142 -5.79 -6.78 -0.60
C SER A 142 -6.61 -5.69 0.08
N LEU A 143 -7.20 -6.02 1.23
CA LEU A 143 -7.94 -5.08 2.05
C LEU A 143 -7.03 -4.52 3.13
N ALA A 144 -6.97 -3.19 3.22
CA ALA A 144 -6.41 -2.49 4.37
C ALA A 144 -7.51 -1.75 5.12
N VAL A 145 -7.37 -1.67 6.44
CA VAL A 145 -8.31 -0.92 7.28
C VAL A 145 -7.56 0.07 8.15
N LEU A 146 -8.00 1.33 8.12
CA LEU A 146 -7.55 2.39 9.02
C LEU A 146 -8.65 2.70 10.02
N PHE A 147 -8.44 2.35 11.27
CA PHE A 147 -9.32 2.74 12.38
C PHE A 147 -8.87 4.06 12.98
N VAL A 148 -9.81 4.93 13.30
CA VAL A 148 -9.55 6.22 13.96
C VAL A 148 -10.61 6.44 15.04
N GLY A 149 -10.22 6.39 16.31
CA GLY A 149 -11.15 6.51 17.43
C GLY A 149 -10.55 7.20 18.65
N ALA A 150 -11.37 7.99 19.36
CA ALA A 150 -10.95 8.69 20.59
C ALA A 150 -11.13 7.86 21.87
N THR A 151 -11.77 6.69 21.75
CA THR A 151 -11.96 5.73 22.83
C THR A 151 -11.64 4.32 22.32
N ASP A 152 -11.51 3.36 23.24
CA ASP A 152 -11.50 1.95 22.85
C ASP A 152 -12.83 1.56 22.17
N ASP A 153 -12.80 0.44 21.44
CA ASP A 153 -13.95 -0.11 20.76
C ASP A 153 -14.93 -0.76 21.75
N GLU A 154 -16.22 -0.45 21.65
CA GLU A 154 -17.31 -1.07 22.44
C GLU A 154 -18.22 -1.96 21.57
N SER A 155 -17.67 -2.55 20.51
CA SER A 155 -18.43 -3.46 19.65
C SER A 155 -18.84 -4.73 20.39
N SER A 156 -19.94 -5.33 19.97
CA SER A 156 -20.66 -6.33 20.78
C SER A 156 -20.07 -7.74 20.82
N ARG A 157 -19.08 -8.03 19.98
CA ARG A 157 -18.47 -9.36 19.79
C ARG A 157 -17.01 -9.35 20.20
N ASP A 158 -16.42 -10.54 20.28
CA ASP A 158 -15.01 -10.67 20.58
C ASP A 158 -14.14 -10.19 19.39
N PRO A 159 -12.98 -9.57 19.64
CA PRO A 159 -12.09 -9.05 18.59
C PRO A 159 -11.67 -10.08 17.52
N ASP A 160 -11.50 -11.35 17.89
CA ASP A 160 -11.11 -12.44 16.99
C ASP A 160 -12.21 -12.75 15.95
N GLU A 161 -13.49 -12.68 16.35
CA GLU A 161 -14.62 -12.80 15.43
C GLU A 161 -14.62 -11.68 14.38
N TYR A 162 -14.27 -10.46 14.77
CA TYR A 162 -14.12 -9.34 13.84
C TYR A 162 -12.93 -9.55 12.90
N ALA A 163 -11.79 -10.01 13.41
CA ALA A 163 -10.61 -10.30 12.59
C ALA A 163 -10.94 -11.33 11.50
N ALA A 164 -11.63 -12.42 11.89
CA ALA A 164 -12.07 -13.48 10.98
C ALA A 164 -13.11 -13.00 9.94
N GLN A 165 -13.96 -12.04 10.29
CA GLN A 165 -14.97 -11.48 9.38
C GLN A 165 -14.40 -10.43 8.43
N ILE A 166 -13.58 -9.50 8.95
CA ILE A 166 -13.03 -8.38 8.18
C ILE A 166 -11.98 -8.89 7.19
N GLN A 167 -11.11 -9.82 7.62
CA GLN A 167 -10.05 -10.43 6.79
C GLN A 167 -9.17 -9.39 6.10
N ALA A 168 -8.82 -8.34 6.85
CA ALA A 168 -7.87 -7.34 6.38
C ALA A 168 -6.47 -7.96 6.26
N THR A 169 -5.77 -7.64 5.18
CA THR A 169 -4.34 -7.97 5.04
C THR A 169 -3.48 -7.01 5.87
N VAL A 170 -3.97 -5.77 6.03
CA VAL A 170 -3.25 -4.71 6.74
C VAL A 170 -4.20 -3.95 7.64
N VAL A 171 -3.79 -3.69 8.87
CA VAL A 171 -4.52 -2.82 9.79
C VAL A 171 -3.62 -1.76 10.37
N SER A 172 -4.13 -0.54 10.41
CA SER A 172 -3.56 0.57 11.14
C SER A 172 -4.65 1.17 12.03
N ALA A 173 -4.34 1.43 13.29
CA ALA A 173 -5.30 2.02 14.23
C ALA A 173 -4.71 3.28 14.87
N LEU A 174 -5.46 4.39 14.83
CA LEU A 174 -5.20 5.63 15.57
C LEU A 174 -6.20 5.68 16.74
N VAL A 175 -5.77 5.21 17.90
CA VAL A 175 -6.63 4.98 19.08
C VAL A 175 -5.91 5.43 20.37
N PRO A 176 -6.58 5.57 21.52
CA PRO A 176 -5.89 5.90 22.77
C PRO A 176 -4.85 4.84 23.13
N ASP A 177 -3.81 5.23 23.89
CA ASP A 177 -2.73 4.31 24.30
C ASP A 177 -3.25 3.08 25.09
N ALA A 178 -4.39 3.22 25.76
CA ALA A 178 -5.08 2.13 26.44
C ALA A 178 -6.36 1.78 25.65
N ALA A 179 -6.21 0.90 24.66
CA ALA A 179 -7.30 0.41 23.81
C ALA A 179 -7.27 -1.13 23.71
N PRO A 180 -7.52 -1.86 24.82
CA PRO A 180 -7.31 -3.30 24.90
C PRO A 180 -8.10 -4.11 23.86
N ARG A 181 -9.26 -3.63 23.41
CA ARG A 181 -10.02 -4.34 22.35
C ARG A 181 -9.38 -4.17 20.98
N PHE A 182 -8.86 -2.98 20.67
CA PHE A 182 -8.04 -2.79 19.47
C PHE A 182 -6.72 -3.55 19.52
N ASP A 183 -6.06 -3.59 20.67
CA ASP A 183 -4.82 -4.36 20.85
C ASP A 183 -5.04 -5.84 20.56
N ALA A 184 -6.13 -6.41 21.08
CA ALA A 184 -6.53 -7.80 20.80
C ALA A 184 -6.83 -8.01 19.30
N PHE A 185 -7.62 -7.13 18.69
CA PHE A 185 -7.94 -7.22 17.26
C PHE A 185 -6.70 -7.17 16.36
N VAL A 186 -5.77 -6.24 16.64
CA VAL A 186 -4.51 -6.08 15.92
C VAL A 186 -3.61 -7.31 16.11
N ALA A 187 -3.53 -7.85 17.33
CA ALA A 187 -2.78 -9.05 17.62
C ALA A 187 -3.30 -10.26 16.85
N ASP A 188 -4.62 -10.48 16.81
CA ASP A 188 -5.21 -11.63 16.10
C ASP A 188 -4.94 -11.59 14.59
N LEU A 189 -5.00 -10.40 13.98
CA LEU A 189 -4.64 -10.22 12.57
C LEU A 189 -3.16 -10.50 12.28
N ALA A 190 -2.27 -10.11 13.19
CA ALA A 190 -0.84 -10.39 13.04
C ALA A 190 -0.53 -11.90 13.05
N HIS A 191 -1.35 -12.72 13.73
CA HIS A 191 -1.23 -14.18 13.69
C HIS A 191 -1.74 -14.78 12.38
N ALA A 192 -2.70 -14.14 11.72
CA ALA A 192 -3.37 -14.62 10.51
C ALA A 192 -2.66 -14.23 9.21
N GLU A 193 -1.33 -14.05 9.24
CA GLU A 193 -0.49 -13.56 8.12
C GLU A 193 -0.69 -12.08 7.76
N GLY A 194 -1.51 -11.33 8.52
CA GLY A 194 -1.69 -9.90 8.34
C GLY A 194 -0.60 -9.06 9.01
N VAL A 195 -0.55 -7.77 8.69
CA VAL A 195 0.30 -6.80 9.39
C VAL A 195 -0.55 -5.73 10.06
N GLY A 196 -0.52 -5.69 11.37
CA GLY A 196 -1.29 -4.78 12.20
C GLY A 196 -0.40 -3.89 13.06
N ALA A 197 -0.75 -2.61 13.20
CA ALA A 197 -0.12 -1.71 14.15
C ALA A 197 -1.13 -0.73 14.74
N ALA A 198 -0.99 -0.44 16.03
CA ALA A 198 -1.72 0.60 16.74
C ALA A 198 -0.81 1.78 17.04
N TYR A 199 -1.36 2.99 16.91
CA TYR A 199 -0.72 4.26 17.11
C TYR A 199 -1.60 5.12 18.00
N SER A 200 -0.97 5.97 18.82
CA SER A 200 -1.70 6.89 19.68
C SER A 200 -2.46 7.93 18.85
N ILE A 201 -3.77 8.07 19.08
CA ILE A 201 -4.54 9.20 18.54
C ILE A 201 -4.05 10.54 19.11
N ASP A 202 -3.35 10.51 20.24
CA ASP A 202 -2.70 11.68 20.84
C ASP A 202 -1.38 12.07 20.16
N ALA A 203 -0.88 11.27 19.22
CA ALA A 203 0.32 11.58 18.45
C ALA A 203 0.19 12.94 17.73
N THR A 204 1.30 13.68 17.68
CA THR A 204 1.37 14.98 16.98
C THR A 204 1.42 14.84 15.47
N ASP A 205 1.69 13.63 14.97
CA ASP A 205 1.80 13.29 13.56
C ASP A 205 1.21 11.90 13.31
N TYR A 206 0.32 11.81 12.32
CA TYR A 206 -0.33 10.57 11.91
C TYR A 206 0.36 9.90 10.71
N ALA A 207 1.45 10.47 10.19
CA ALA A 207 2.23 9.88 9.11
C ALA A 207 2.64 8.42 9.38
N PRO A 208 3.08 8.01 10.59
CA PRO A 208 3.44 6.61 10.86
C PRO A 208 2.28 5.63 10.61
N ALA A 209 1.05 6.01 10.97
CA ALA A 209 -0.12 5.17 10.78
C ALA A 209 -0.49 4.99 9.30
N ILE A 210 -0.32 6.04 8.50
CA ILE A 210 -0.52 6.01 7.04
C ILE A 210 0.64 5.27 6.35
N ASP A 211 1.88 5.47 6.83
CA ASP A 211 3.07 4.82 6.31
C ASP A 211 3.08 3.31 6.56
N ASN A 212 2.42 2.83 7.61
CA ASN A 212 2.17 1.40 7.80
C ASN A 212 1.38 0.83 6.61
N LEU A 213 0.26 1.47 6.26
CA LEU A 213 -0.56 1.06 5.11
C LEU A 213 0.26 1.09 3.82
N ARG A 214 1.02 2.17 3.61
CA ARG A 214 1.91 2.33 2.44
C ARG A 214 2.94 1.23 2.35
N THR A 215 3.62 0.93 3.46
CA THR A 215 4.73 -0.03 3.51
C THR A 215 4.24 -1.43 3.19
N GLN A 216 3.05 -1.80 3.65
CA GLN A 216 2.47 -3.09 3.32
C GLN A 216 1.92 -3.17 1.89
N PHE A 217 1.60 -2.03 1.29
CA PHE A 217 1.27 -1.98 -0.13
C PHE A 217 2.48 -2.04 -1.04
N LYS A 218 3.70 -1.81 -0.53
CA LYS A 218 4.93 -2.11 -1.28
C LYS A 218 4.97 -3.61 -1.52
N THR A 219 4.61 -4.02 -2.73
CA THR A 219 4.89 -5.40 -3.14
C THR A 219 6.31 -5.44 -3.66
N ILE A 220 7.21 -5.99 -2.87
CA ILE A 220 8.52 -6.41 -3.36
C ILE A 220 8.22 -7.54 -4.35
N LEU A 221 8.51 -7.33 -5.63
CA LEU A 221 8.58 -8.47 -6.55
C LEU A 221 9.58 -9.44 -5.93
N PRO A 222 9.25 -10.73 -5.76
CA PRO A 222 10.23 -11.70 -5.26
C PRO A 222 11.48 -11.52 -6.10
N GLY A 223 12.56 -11.07 -5.48
CA GLY A 223 13.67 -10.56 -6.24
C GLY A 223 14.30 -11.69 -7.02
N MET A 224 14.74 -11.37 -8.23
CA MET A 224 15.38 -12.37 -9.06
C MET A 224 16.79 -12.60 -8.52
N CYS A 225 17.08 -13.84 -8.15
CA CYS A 225 18.43 -14.27 -7.85
C CYS A 225 19.28 -14.20 -9.12
N LEU A 226 20.31 -13.37 -9.10
CA LEU A 226 21.23 -13.21 -10.20
C LEU A 226 22.67 -13.11 -9.69
N THR A 227 23.59 -13.51 -10.55
CA THR A 227 25.01 -13.27 -10.38
C THR A 227 25.43 -12.22 -11.41
N ALA A 228 25.96 -11.08 -10.94
CA ALA A 228 26.52 -10.05 -11.80
C ALA A 228 27.99 -9.86 -11.44
N ALA A 229 28.85 -9.72 -12.46
CA ALA A 229 30.26 -9.46 -12.25
C ALA A 229 30.45 -7.99 -11.86
N ASP A 230 31.31 -7.76 -10.89
CA ASP A 230 31.77 -6.41 -10.58
C ASP A 230 32.70 -5.93 -11.70
N VAL A 231 32.30 -4.88 -12.42
CA VAL A 231 33.02 -4.38 -13.59
C VAL A 231 34.28 -3.59 -13.21
N ALA A 232 34.42 -3.18 -11.94
CA ALA A 232 35.56 -2.41 -11.46
C ALA A 232 35.98 -2.81 -10.03
N PRO A 233 36.37 -4.08 -9.78
CA PRO A 233 36.56 -4.64 -8.43
C PRO A 233 37.64 -3.92 -7.59
N GLU A 234 38.47 -3.09 -8.20
CA GLU A 234 39.40 -2.19 -7.52
C GLU A 234 38.74 -0.98 -6.84
N VAL A 235 37.50 -0.65 -7.21
CA VAL A 235 36.71 0.45 -6.63
C VAL A 235 35.82 -0.11 -5.53
N PRO A 236 35.82 0.47 -4.30
CA PRO A 236 34.97 -0.02 -3.22
C PRO A 236 33.47 -0.01 -3.56
N GLY A 237 32.79 -1.12 -3.28
CA GLY A 237 31.37 -1.35 -3.61
C GLY A 237 31.23 -2.21 -4.87
N GLY A 238 30.07 -2.82 -5.12
CA GLY A 238 29.83 -3.54 -6.37
C GLY A 238 29.48 -2.57 -7.50
N GLN A 239 30.22 -2.59 -8.61
CA GLN A 239 29.87 -1.86 -9.82
C GLN A 239 29.30 -2.83 -10.85
N TYR A 240 28.06 -2.63 -11.25
CA TYR A 240 27.38 -3.52 -12.19
C TYR A 240 26.97 -2.73 -13.43
N ASP A 241 27.42 -3.18 -14.60
CA ASP A 241 26.94 -2.65 -15.89
C ASP A 241 25.74 -3.47 -16.33
N CYS A 242 24.56 -3.01 -15.91
CA CYS A 242 23.30 -3.64 -16.27
C CYS A 242 22.33 -2.64 -16.90
N THR A 243 21.55 -3.12 -17.86
CA THR A 243 20.38 -2.44 -18.40
C THR A 243 19.14 -3.23 -18.03
N VAL A 244 18.22 -2.62 -17.29
CA VAL A 244 16.92 -3.22 -16.99
C VAL A 244 15.88 -2.59 -17.89
N THR A 245 15.12 -3.42 -18.61
CA THR A 245 14.06 -3.01 -19.53
C THR A 245 12.76 -3.66 -19.10
N ALA A 246 11.71 -2.87 -18.89
CA ALA A 246 10.36 -3.35 -18.67
C ALA A 246 9.57 -3.34 -19.99
N LEU A 247 8.95 -4.46 -20.35
CA LEU A 247 8.02 -4.53 -21.48
C LEU A 247 6.58 -4.23 -21.05
N VAL A 248 6.09 -3.02 -21.32
CA VAL A 248 4.73 -2.57 -20.96
C VAL A 248 3.89 -2.46 -22.23
N ARG A 249 2.86 -3.29 -22.39
CA ARG A 249 2.01 -3.36 -23.62
C ARG A 249 2.87 -3.45 -24.91
N ASP A 250 3.85 -4.35 -24.93
CA ASP A 250 4.80 -4.55 -26.04
C ASP A 250 5.72 -3.34 -26.35
N GLN A 251 5.77 -2.33 -25.47
CA GLN A 251 6.73 -1.23 -25.54
C GLN A 251 7.86 -1.44 -24.53
N GLU A 252 9.10 -1.27 -24.98
CA GLU A 252 10.28 -1.36 -24.12
C GLU A 252 10.52 -0.03 -23.40
N LEU A 253 10.54 -0.08 -22.07
CA LEU A 253 10.88 1.02 -21.19
C LEU A 253 12.19 0.69 -20.45
N VAL A 254 13.26 1.40 -20.77
CA VAL A 254 14.54 1.26 -20.03
C VAL A 254 14.41 1.93 -18.67
N LEU A 255 14.64 1.16 -17.62
CA LEU A 255 14.60 1.64 -16.23
C LEU A 255 15.97 2.21 -15.85
N PRO A 256 16.04 3.42 -15.29
CA PRO A 256 17.29 3.97 -14.79
C PRO A 256 17.73 3.26 -13.50
N PRO A 257 19.02 3.25 -13.15
CA PRO A 257 19.46 2.82 -11.82
C PRO A 257 18.94 3.77 -10.74
N CYS A 258 18.68 3.26 -9.53
CA CYS A 258 18.24 4.09 -8.41
C CYS A 258 19.39 4.98 -7.90
N GLY A 259 19.18 6.29 -7.91
CA GLY A 259 20.07 7.33 -7.37
C GLY A 259 19.60 7.94 -6.04
N GLY A 260 18.38 7.63 -5.56
CA GLY A 260 17.87 8.04 -4.26
C GLY A 260 16.51 7.42 -3.89
N ASP A 261 16.01 7.70 -2.67
CA ASP A 261 14.75 7.14 -2.15
C ASP A 261 13.49 7.63 -2.90
N ASP A 262 13.63 8.68 -3.70
CA ASP A 262 12.53 9.30 -4.47
C ASP A 262 12.41 8.78 -5.91
N ASP A 263 13.26 7.83 -6.33
CA ASP A 263 13.19 7.26 -7.68
C ASP A 263 12.03 6.26 -7.79
N LEU A 264 10.93 6.73 -8.37
CA LEU A 264 9.66 6.00 -8.43
C LEU A 264 9.68 4.78 -9.38
N VAL A 265 10.57 4.80 -10.37
CA VAL A 265 10.77 3.72 -11.35
C VAL A 265 12.26 3.62 -11.63
N CYS A 266 12.94 2.75 -10.91
CA CYS A 266 14.37 2.51 -11.05
C CYS A 266 14.71 1.06 -10.71
N TRP A 267 15.96 0.66 -10.91
CA TRP A 267 16.47 -0.62 -10.46
C TRP A 267 17.75 -0.47 -9.62
N ARG A 268 17.98 -1.39 -8.70
CA ARG A 268 19.24 -1.56 -7.98
C ARG A 268 19.51 -3.04 -7.73
N LEU A 269 20.78 -3.38 -7.57
CA LEU A 269 21.18 -4.70 -7.11
C LEU A 269 21.48 -4.61 -5.62
N GLN A 270 20.98 -5.56 -4.85
CA GLN A 270 21.27 -5.67 -3.43
C GLN A 270 21.77 -7.08 -3.10
N PRO A 271 22.58 -7.27 -2.04
CA PRO A 271 22.90 -8.60 -1.55
C PRO A 271 21.61 -9.36 -1.24
N SER A 272 21.46 -10.58 -1.77
CA SER A 272 20.22 -11.30 -1.53
C SER A 272 20.11 -11.79 -0.09
N GLN A 273 18.89 -11.68 0.46
CA GLN A 273 18.52 -12.33 1.71
C GLN A 273 17.71 -13.62 1.48
N SER A 274 17.32 -13.90 0.24
CA SER A 274 16.39 -14.96 -0.14
C SER A 274 16.98 -16.01 -1.09
N CYS A 275 18.12 -15.70 -1.72
CA CYS A 275 18.85 -16.62 -2.60
C CYS A 275 19.74 -17.55 -1.78
N ASP A 276 19.13 -18.53 -1.12
CA ASP A 276 19.79 -19.47 -0.18
C ASP A 276 20.95 -20.28 -0.78
N ALA A 277 21.17 -20.24 -2.10
CA ALA A 277 22.14 -21.06 -2.79
C ALA A 277 23.53 -20.43 -2.94
N ASP A 278 23.68 -19.11 -2.82
CA ASP A 278 24.94 -18.41 -3.09
C ASP A 278 25.08 -17.13 -2.24
N PRO A 279 26.08 -17.03 -1.33
CA PRO A 279 26.30 -15.84 -0.51
C PRO A 279 26.70 -14.60 -1.31
N ASP A 280 27.15 -14.77 -2.55
CA ASP A 280 27.46 -13.69 -3.48
C ASP A 280 26.30 -13.39 -4.45
N ALA A 281 25.16 -14.07 -4.29
CA ALA A 281 23.96 -13.78 -5.08
C ALA A 281 23.48 -12.36 -4.82
N LEU A 282 23.23 -11.66 -5.91
CA LEU A 282 22.53 -10.40 -5.90
C LEU A 282 21.05 -10.66 -6.16
N GLU A 283 20.24 -9.83 -5.54
CA GLU A 283 18.83 -9.76 -5.78
C GLU A 283 18.56 -8.50 -6.60
N LEU A 284 17.94 -8.66 -7.77
CA LEU A 284 17.39 -7.52 -8.48
C LEU A 284 16.25 -6.97 -7.65
N GLU A 285 16.55 -5.88 -6.95
CA GLU A 285 15.51 -4.99 -6.49
C GLU A 285 15.28 -4.00 -7.61
N VAL A 286 14.31 -4.28 -8.44
CA VAL A 286 13.59 -3.16 -9.02
C VAL A 286 12.66 -2.76 -7.88
N PRO A 287 12.89 -1.65 -7.14
CA PRO A 287 11.90 -1.11 -6.22
C PRO A 287 10.74 -0.62 -7.09
N VAL A 288 10.05 -1.60 -7.68
CA VAL A 288 8.87 -1.36 -8.44
C VAL A 288 7.83 -1.20 -7.40
N PHE A 289 7.54 0.05 -7.13
CA PHE A 289 6.37 0.34 -6.38
C PHE A 289 5.13 -0.17 -7.16
N TRP A 290 5.19 -0.32 -8.51
CA TRP A 290 4.01 -0.60 -9.36
C TRP A 290 4.23 -1.19 -10.78
N PHE A 291 4.59 -2.47 -10.96
CA PHE A 291 4.43 -3.13 -12.26
C PHE A 291 3.44 -4.30 -12.13
N TYR A 292 2.16 -4.01 -12.42
CA TYR A 292 1.10 -5.00 -12.47
C TYR A 292 0.19 -4.83 -13.69
N VAL A 293 0.79 -4.66 -14.88
CA VAL A 293 0.22 -5.39 -16.01
C VAL A 293 0.51 -6.86 -15.76
N SER A 294 -0.01 -7.79 -16.56
CA SER A 294 0.71 -9.04 -16.83
C SER A 294 2.21 -8.73 -16.81
N TYR A 295 2.94 -9.09 -15.72
CA TYR A 295 4.18 -8.43 -15.31
C TYR A 295 4.97 -8.06 -16.55
N PRO A 296 5.38 -6.79 -16.69
CA PRO A 296 6.24 -6.46 -17.78
C PRO A 296 7.35 -7.49 -17.77
N THR A 297 7.61 -8.06 -18.94
CA THR A 297 8.79 -8.91 -19.04
C THR A 297 9.95 -7.99 -18.70
N ILE A 298 10.49 -8.16 -17.49
CA ILE A 298 11.65 -7.41 -17.03
C ILE A 298 12.84 -8.13 -17.62
N ARG A 299 13.35 -7.59 -18.72
CA ARG A 299 14.61 -8.05 -19.28
C ARG A 299 15.73 -7.30 -18.57
N MET A 300 16.63 -8.05 -17.97
CA MET A 300 17.85 -7.49 -17.41
C MET A 300 19.02 -7.99 -18.24
N GLN A 301 19.84 -7.07 -18.74
CA GLN A 301 21.04 -7.40 -19.48
C GLN A 301 22.21 -6.90 -18.66
N CYS A 302 22.99 -7.81 -18.08
CA CYS A 302 24.20 -7.47 -17.34
C CYS A 302 25.43 -7.97 -18.10
N VAL A 303 26.55 -7.27 -17.92
CA VAL A 303 27.86 -7.83 -18.23
C VAL A 303 28.20 -8.87 -17.17
N VAL A 304 28.51 -10.10 -17.60
CA VAL A 304 29.02 -11.18 -16.75
C VAL A 304 30.34 -11.69 -17.31
N ASP A 305 31.24 -12.12 -16.42
CA ASP A 305 32.58 -12.64 -16.75
C ASP A 305 32.59 -14.16 -16.99
#